data_AF-A0A168L1A5-F1
#
_entry.id   AF-A0A168L1A5-F1
#
_cell.length_a   1.000
_cell.length_b   1.000
_cell.length_c   1.000
_cell.angle_alpha   90.00
_cell.angle_beta   90.00
_cell.angle_gamma   90.00
#
_symmetry.space_group_name_H-M   'P 1'
#
loop_
_entity.id
_entity.type
_entity.pdbx_description
1 polymer ?
#
loop_
_entity_poly.entity_id
_entity_poly.type
_entity_poly.pdbx_seq_one_letter_code
_entity_poly.pdbx_strand_id
1 'polypeptide(L)'
;MRGITWLRALVLLCSIMIVLVGCGNADPSWVSFEGAANEKSFPVPKEGNKKDPPANNSEMNVVRYFLPGLKESDVFPEVYLETIIEWGWQEEVDDQRDAVRVFKKDKKVVQVIVEDDFFVIMVPKATEKSVIRSLENK
;
A
#
# COMPACT_ATOMS: atom_id res chain seq x y z
N MET A 1 2.06 -4.71 60.53
CA MET A 1 2.04 -5.71 59.43
C MET A 1 0.93 -5.46 58.38
N ARG A 2 0.33 -4.25 58.28
CA ARG A 2 -0.77 -3.94 57.33
C ARG A 2 -0.33 -3.21 56.04
N GLY A 3 0.86 -2.61 56.01
CA GLY A 3 1.36 -1.88 54.84
C GLY A 3 1.95 -2.79 53.74
N ILE A 4 2.50 -3.94 54.12
CA ILE A 4 3.14 -4.88 53.19
C ILE A 4 2.14 -5.61 52.29
N THR A 5 0.92 -5.83 52.78
CA THR A 5 -0.18 -6.45 52.02
C THR A 5 -0.76 -5.48 51.00
N TRP A 6 -0.81 -4.18 51.34
CA TRP A 6 -1.22 -3.12 50.41
C TRP A 6 -0.20 -2.88 49.31
N LEU A 7 1.10 -2.88 49.65
CA LEU A 7 2.17 -2.75 48.65
C LEU A 7 2.16 -3.91 47.65
N ARG A 8 1.92 -5.14 48.12
CA ARG A 8 1.79 -6.35 47.28
C ARG A 8 0.56 -6.30 46.37
N ALA A 9 -0.58 -5.83 46.87
CA ALA A 9 -1.79 -5.66 46.08
C ALA A 9 -1.61 -4.61 44.97
N LEU A 10 -0.91 -3.51 45.27
CA LEU A 10 -0.64 -2.43 44.31
C LEU A 10 0.34 -2.87 43.21
N VAL A 11 1.36 -3.66 43.54
CA VAL A 11 2.29 -4.26 42.56
C VAL A 11 1.60 -5.30 41.66
N LEU A 12 0.68 -6.10 42.20
CA LEU A 12 -0.13 -7.04 41.42
C LEU A 12 -1.14 -6.33 40.50
N LEU A 13 -1.71 -5.20 40.94
CA LEU A 13 -2.59 -4.38 40.11
C LEU A 13 -1.82 -3.69 38.96
N CYS A 14 -0.61 -3.19 39.23
CA CYS A 14 0.25 -2.58 38.20
C CYS A 14 0.72 -3.58 37.14
N SER A 15 1.01 -4.83 37.52
CA SER A 15 1.45 -5.86 36.57
C SER A 15 0.33 -6.30 35.60
N ILE A 16 -0.94 -6.26 36.03
CA ILE A 16 -2.10 -6.53 35.15
C ILE A 16 -2.31 -5.41 34.13
N MET A 17 -2.00 -4.15 34.47
CA MET A 17 -2.14 -3.01 33.55
C MET A 17 -1.05 -2.95 32.46
N ILE A 18 0.10 -3.58 32.67
CA ILE A 18 1.23 -3.57 31.71
C ILE A 18 0.97 -4.51 30.50
N VAL A 19 0.06 -5.48 30.62
CA VAL A 19 -0.22 -6.45 29.54
C VAL A 19 -1.09 -5.87 28.41
N LEU A 20 -1.65 -4.67 28.58
CA LEU A 20 -2.57 -4.05 27.60
C LEU A 20 -1.90 -3.03 26.65
N VAL A 21 -0.59 -2.79 26.76
CA VAL A 21 0.13 -1.90 25.82
C VAL A 21 0.83 -2.74 24.76
N GLY A 22 0.04 -3.48 23.99
CA GLY A 22 0.47 -3.96 22.69
C GLY A 22 0.44 -2.80 21.70
N CYS A 23 1.51 -1.98 21.65
CA CYS A 23 1.80 -1.17 20.48
C CYS A 23 2.26 -2.12 19.35
N GLY A 24 1.31 -2.88 18.80
CA GLY A 24 1.55 -3.68 17.62
C GLY A 24 1.56 -2.76 16.42
N ASN A 25 2.65 -2.78 15.65
CA ASN A 25 2.59 -2.37 14.25
C ASN A 25 1.52 -3.28 13.62
N ALA A 26 0.30 -2.78 13.51
CA ALA A 26 -0.80 -3.55 12.95
C ALA A 26 -0.56 -3.66 11.45
N ASP A 27 -0.67 -4.87 10.91
CA ASP A 27 -0.66 -5.09 9.47
C ASP A 27 -1.70 -4.19 8.79
N PRO A 28 -1.49 -3.79 7.52
CA PRO A 28 -2.48 -3.00 6.80
C PRO A 28 -3.83 -3.72 6.79
N SER A 29 -4.92 -2.98 6.98
CA SER A 29 -6.25 -3.56 7.18
C SER A 29 -6.93 -4.01 5.88
N TRP A 30 -6.57 -3.41 4.75
CA TRP A 30 -7.14 -3.70 3.43
C TRP A 30 -8.69 -3.63 3.35
N VAL A 31 -9.34 -2.88 4.24
CA VAL A 31 -10.82 -2.81 4.32
C VAL A 31 -11.44 -1.63 3.57
N SER A 32 -10.65 -0.60 3.27
CA SER A 32 -11.17 0.60 2.63
C SER A 32 -10.15 1.21 1.68
N PHE A 33 -10.65 1.68 0.55
CA PHE A 33 -9.83 2.10 -0.58
C PHE A 33 -10.21 3.50 -1.04
N GLU A 34 -9.21 4.24 -1.51
CA GLU A 34 -9.39 5.50 -2.22
C GLU A 34 -8.64 5.46 -3.55
N GLY A 35 -8.91 6.43 -4.44
CA GLY A 35 -8.20 6.54 -5.70
C GLY A 35 -6.76 7.04 -5.51
N ALA A 36 -5.81 6.43 -6.22
CA ALA A 36 -4.40 6.83 -6.16
C ALA A 36 -4.21 8.32 -6.47
N ALA A 37 -3.12 8.92 -5.96
CA ALA A 37 -2.86 10.35 -6.12
C ALA A 37 -2.46 10.68 -7.56
N ASN A 38 -1.74 9.77 -8.21
CA ASN A 38 -1.27 9.84 -9.60
C ASN A 38 -2.20 9.15 -10.62
N GLU A 39 -3.09 8.25 -10.18
CA GLU A 39 -4.13 7.65 -11.03
C GLU A 39 -5.41 7.40 -10.22
N LYS A 40 -6.37 8.34 -10.29
CA LYS A 40 -7.57 8.35 -9.44
C LYS A 40 -8.48 7.13 -9.62
N SER A 41 -8.36 6.42 -10.73
CA SER A 41 -9.15 5.21 -10.97
C SER A 41 -8.50 3.93 -10.44
N PHE A 42 -7.29 3.98 -9.88
CA PHE A 42 -6.62 2.82 -9.28
C PHE A 42 -6.81 2.81 -7.75
N PRO A 43 -7.26 1.70 -7.13
CA PRO A 43 -7.51 1.65 -5.70
C PRO A 43 -6.21 1.52 -4.88
N VAL A 44 -6.09 2.35 -3.84
CA VAL A 44 -5.02 2.31 -2.83
C VAL A 44 -5.63 2.23 -1.43
N PRO A 45 -4.99 1.55 -0.46
CA PRO A 45 -5.50 1.50 0.91
C PRO A 45 -5.61 2.91 1.53
N LYS A 46 -6.78 3.22 2.09
CA LYS A 46 -7.09 4.56 2.64
C LYS A 46 -6.24 4.94 3.86
N GLU A 47 -5.74 3.94 4.59
CA GLU A 47 -4.90 4.13 5.77
C GLU A 47 -3.48 4.64 5.43
N GLY A 48 -3.10 4.64 4.15
CA GLY A 48 -1.83 5.15 3.65
C GLY A 48 -1.71 6.68 3.77
N ASN A 49 -1.04 7.17 4.82
CA ASN A 49 -1.18 8.56 5.27
C ASN A 49 -0.03 9.51 4.92
N LYS A 50 0.85 9.13 3.98
CA LYS A 50 1.94 10.01 3.53
C LYS A 50 2.12 9.85 2.03
N LYS A 51 2.19 10.98 1.32
CA LYS A 51 2.42 11.07 -0.13
C LYS A 51 3.75 11.78 -0.31
N ASP A 52 4.85 11.05 -0.45
CA ASP A 52 6.09 11.69 -0.88
C ASP A 52 5.84 12.28 -2.29
N PRO A 53 6.23 13.55 -2.55
CA PRO A 53 6.15 14.07 -3.91
C PRO A 53 7.02 13.20 -4.82
N PRO A 54 6.58 12.93 -6.07
CA PRO A 54 7.30 12.08 -6.99
C PRO A 54 8.76 12.49 -7.08
N ALA A 55 9.67 11.53 -6.89
CA ALA A 55 11.07 11.69 -7.29
C ALA A 55 11.09 12.20 -8.74
N ASN A 56 11.97 13.15 -9.04
CA ASN A 56 12.01 13.87 -10.30
C ASN A 56 12.52 12.96 -11.45
N ASN A 57 11.77 11.90 -11.78
CA ASN A 57 12.00 11.01 -12.91
C ASN A 57 11.18 11.53 -14.10
N SER A 58 11.83 11.76 -15.24
CA SER A 58 11.19 12.29 -16.45
C SER A 58 10.13 11.35 -17.05
N GLU A 59 10.17 10.06 -16.74
CA GLU A 59 9.34 9.03 -17.41
C GLU A 59 8.20 8.51 -16.54
N MET A 60 8.32 8.58 -15.21
CA MET A 60 7.38 7.97 -14.27
C MET A 60 6.81 9.00 -13.29
N ASN A 61 5.53 8.88 -12.98
CA ASN A 61 4.88 9.55 -11.87
C ASN A 61 4.76 8.56 -10.71
N VAL A 62 5.59 8.73 -9.67
CA VAL A 62 5.73 7.80 -8.54
C VAL A 62 5.09 8.38 -7.28
N VAL A 63 4.25 7.62 -6.61
CA VAL A 63 3.66 8.00 -5.32
C VAL A 63 3.86 6.87 -4.33
N ARG A 64 4.40 7.20 -3.16
CA ARG A 64 4.60 6.25 -2.06
C ARG A 64 3.54 6.49 -1.00
N TYR A 65 2.99 5.41 -0.46
CA TYR A 65 1.98 5.39 0.61
C TYR A 65 2.57 4.68 1.81
N PHE A 66 2.69 5.37 2.93
CA PHE A 66 3.17 4.77 4.17
C PHE A 66 2.10 3.85 4.77
N LEU A 67 2.39 2.55 4.81
CA LEU A 67 1.56 1.48 5.35
C LEU A 67 2.40 0.67 6.35
N PRO A 68 2.44 1.07 7.63
CA PRO A 68 3.20 0.37 8.66
C PRO A 68 2.88 -1.13 8.68
N GLY A 69 3.90 -1.95 8.89
CA GLY A 69 3.73 -3.41 8.99
C GLY A 69 3.86 -4.15 7.67
N LEU A 70 3.67 -3.47 6.54
CA LEU A 70 3.86 -4.04 5.20
C LEU A 70 5.33 -4.44 4.98
N LYS A 71 5.57 -5.62 4.39
CA LYS A 71 6.90 -6.13 4.05
C LYS A 71 7.04 -6.39 2.56
N GLU A 72 8.24 -6.19 2.02
CA GLU A 72 8.53 -6.46 0.59
C GLU A 72 8.20 -7.92 0.20
N SER A 73 8.34 -8.86 1.13
CA SER A 73 7.99 -10.27 0.95
C SER A 73 6.49 -10.58 0.98
N ASP A 74 5.65 -9.61 1.33
CA ASP A 74 4.23 -9.86 1.52
C ASP A 74 3.53 -10.13 0.19
N VAL A 75 2.70 -11.16 0.20
CA VAL A 75 1.77 -11.41 -0.90
C VAL A 75 0.57 -10.49 -0.73
N PHE A 76 0.16 -9.81 -1.81
CA PHE A 76 -1.06 -9.01 -1.79
C PHE A 76 -2.25 -9.86 -1.35
N PRO A 77 -3.04 -9.40 -0.37
CA PRO A 77 -4.24 -10.11 0.05
C PRO A 77 -5.23 -10.26 -1.10
N GLU A 78 -5.93 -11.38 -1.14
CA GLU A 78 -6.93 -11.68 -2.17
C GLU A 78 -8.01 -10.60 -2.26
N VAL A 79 -8.48 -10.10 -1.11
CA VAL A 79 -9.45 -9.00 -1.03
C VAL A 79 -8.99 -7.73 -1.77
N TYR A 80 -7.67 -7.47 -1.79
CA TYR A 80 -7.14 -6.32 -2.51
C TYR A 80 -7.11 -6.56 -4.01
N LEU A 81 -6.72 -7.77 -4.44
CA LEU A 81 -6.72 -8.16 -5.85
C LEU A 81 -8.15 -8.13 -6.42
N GLU A 82 -9.12 -8.64 -5.67
CA GLU A 82 -10.55 -8.56 -6.03
C GLU A 82 -11.01 -7.11 -6.17
N THR A 83 -10.64 -6.24 -5.21
CA THR A 83 -10.96 -4.80 -5.27
C THR A 83 -10.41 -4.15 -6.55
N ILE A 84 -9.17 -4.47 -6.94
CA ILE A 84 -8.56 -3.97 -8.18
C ILE A 84 -9.39 -4.39 -9.40
N ILE A 85 -9.84 -5.65 -9.45
CA ILE A 85 -10.68 -6.20 -10.51
C ILE A 85 -12.07 -5.54 -10.54
N GLU A 86 -12.71 -5.34 -9.39
CA GLU A 86 -13.99 -4.64 -9.27
C GLU A 86 -13.90 -3.19 -9.76
N TRP A 87 -12.74 -2.56 -9.57
CA TRP A 87 -12.44 -1.23 -10.11
C TRP A 87 -12.09 -1.26 -11.60
N GLY A 88 -12.15 -2.42 -12.24
CA GLY A 88 -12.02 -2.62 -13.69
C GLY A 88 -10.59 -2.72 -14.19
N TRP A 89 -9.62 -3.04 -13.31
CA TRP A 89 -8.23 -3.27 -13.68
C TRP A 89 -7.95 -4.75 -13.82
N GLN A 90 -7.01 -5.09 -14.68
CA GLN A 90 -6.58 -6.46 -14.92
C GLN A 90 -5.08 -6.58 -14.66
N GLU A 91 -4.67 -7.60 -13.93
CA GLU A 91 -3.26 -7.90 -13.70
C GLU A 91 -2.65 -8.50 -14.97
N GLU A 92 -1.48 -7.99 -15.38
CA GLU A 92 -0.67 -8.62 -16.41
C GLU A 92 0.36 -9.54 -15.79
N VAL A 93 0.10 -10.84 -15.92
CA VAL A 93 0.89 -11.91 -15.29
C VAL A 93 2.20 -12.19 -16.06
N ASP A 94 2.30 -11.78 -17.33
CA ASP A 94 3.45 -12.07 -18.21
C ASP A 94 4.68 -11.15 -17.96
N ASP A 95 4.46 -9.98 -17.33
CA ASP A 95 5.48 -8.95 -17.10
C ASP A 95 5.94 -8.87 -15.63
N GLN A 96 5.81 -9.97 -14.88
CA GLN A 96 6.26 -10.04 -13.49
C GLN A 96 7.80 -10.09 -13.43
N ARG A 97 8.41 -8.92 -13.19
CA ARG A 97 9.69 -8.87 -12.47
C ARG A 97 9.35 -9.12 -11.02
N ASP A 98 10.04 -10.05 -10.34
CA ASP A 98 9.61 -10.72 -9.09
C ASP A 98 9.07 -9.82 -7.93
N ALA A 99 9.28 -8.50 -7.96
CA ALA A 99 8.77 -7.53 -6.96
C ALA A 99 7.81 -6.46 -7.52
N VAL A 100 7.49 -6.48 -8.82
CA VAL A 100 6.66 -5.48 -9.51
C VAL A 100 5.44 -6.13 -10.13
N ARG A 101 4.24 -5.71 -9.72
CA ARG A 101 2.99 -6.10 -10.37
C ARG A 101 2.51 -5.03 -11.32
N VAL A 102 2.02 -5.45 -12.48
CA VAL A 102 1.55 -4.55 -13.54
C VAL A 102 0.06 -4.73 -13.72
N PHE A 103 -0.68 -3.63 -13.72
CA PHE A 103 -2.12 -3.61 -13.94
C PHE A 103 -2.48 -2.71 -15.12
N LYS A 104 -3.41 -3.15 -15.95
CA LYS A 104 -3.92 -2.40 -17.09
C LYS A 104 -5.42 -2.16 -17.01
N LYS A 105 -5.80 -0.98 -17.49
CA LYS A 105 -7.19 -0.59 -17.72
C LYS A 105 -7.22 0.38 -18.90
N ASP A 106 -7.88 -0.04 -19.98
CA ASP A 106 -7.88 0.68 -21.26
C ASP A 106 -6.44 0.95 -21.77
N LYS A 107 -6.04 2.23 -21.85
CA LYS A 107 -4.68 2.67 -22.25
C LYS A 107 -3.80 3.04 -21.06
N LYS A 108 -4.29 2.81 -19.83
CA LYS A 108 -3.57 3.14 -18.60
C LYS A 108 -2.83 1.93 -18.09
N VAL A 109 -1.64 2.17 -17.56
CA VAL A 109 -0.79 1.17 -16.94
C VAL A 109 -0.41 1.68 -15.56
N VAL A 110 -0.58 0.84 -14.55
CA VAL A 110 -0.13 1.07 -13.18
C VAL A 110 0.85 -0.04 -12.82
N GLN A 111 1.99 0.35 -12.29
CA GLN A 111 2.94 -0.58 -11.70
C GLN A 111 2.94 -0.40 -10.19
N VAL A 112 2.91 -1.52 -9.48
CA VAL A 112 2.80 -1.59 -8.03
C VAL A 112 4.01 -2.32 -7.47
N ILE A 113 4.65 -1.70 -6.49
CA ILE A 113 5.76 -2.28 -5.73
C ILE A 113 5.43 -2.21 -4.24
N VAL A 114 5.83 -3.25 -3.51
CA VAL A 114 5.87 -3.24 -2.06
C VAL A 114 7.31 -3.03 -1.62
N GLU A 115 7.53 -2.01 -0.78
CA GLU A 115 8.75 -1.81 -0.01
C GLU A 115 8.38 -1.93 1.48
N ASP A 116 9.35 -2.17 2.36
CA ASP A 116 9.09 -2.21 3.80
C ASP A 116 8.39 -0.93 4.29
N ASP A 117 7.22 -1.10 4.90
CA ASP A 117 6.28 -0.06 5.34
C ASP A 117 5.75 0.89 4.25
N PHE A 118 6.01 0.60 2.96
CA PHE A 118 5.59 1.46 1.85
C PHE A 118 4.95 0.69 0.71
N PHE A 119 3.82 1.23 0.25
CA PHE A 119 3.14 0.80 -0.96
C PHE A 119 3.35 1.84 -2.06
N VAL A 120 3.92 1.44 -3.19
CA VAL A 120 4.40 2.36 -4.22
C VAL A 120 3.62 2.19 -5.51
N ILE A 121 3.01 3.29 -5.98
CA ILE A 121 2.26 3.36 -7.24
C ILE A 121 3.07 4.14 -8.25
N MET A 122 3.39 3.52 -9.39
CA MET A 122 4.07 4.16 -10.51
C MET A 122 3.18 4.16 -11.74
N VAL A 123 3.03 5.33 -12.34
CA VAL A 123 2.25 5.54 -13.56
C VAL A 123 3.17 6.13 -14.62
N PRO A 124 3.31 5.51 -15.81
CA PRO A 124 4.07 6.09 -16.90
C PRO A 124 3.53 7.47 -17.27
N LYS A 125 4.40 8.47 -17.36
CA LYS A 125 4.05 9.76 -17.94
C LYS A 125 3.79 9.56 -19.43
N ALA A 126 2.73 10.16 -19.97
CA ALA A 126 2.51 10.16 -21.40
C ALA A 126 3.69 10.88 -22.08
N THR A 127 4.60 10.11 -22.68
CA THR A 127 5.62 10.65 -23.58
C THR A 127 4.98 10.79 -24.96
N GLU A 128 5.35 11.82 -25.72
CA GLU A 128 4.82 12.07 -27.07
C GLU A 128 4.91 10.82 -27.99
N LYS A 129 5.87 9.92 -27.73
CA LYS A 129 6.04 8.63 -28.42
C LYS A 129 4.88 7.64 -28.22
N SER A 130 4.22 7.65 -27.06
CA SER A 130 3.07 6.77 -26.76
C SER A 130 1.81 7.23 -27.51
N VAL A 131 1.66 8.54 -27.71
CA VAL A 131 0.53 9.14 -28.45
C VAL A 131 0.61 8.78 -29.94
N ILE A 132 1.79 8.84 -30.54
CA ILE A 132 1.99 8.53 -31.98
C ILE A 132 1.73 7.04 -32.26
N ARG A 133 2.18 6.12 -31.40
CA ARG A 133 1.96 4.68 -31.58
C ARG A 133 0.47 4.28 -31.48
N SER A 134 -0.32 5.01 -30.70
CA SER A 134 -1.78 4.78 -30.60
C SER A 134 -2.56 5.34 -31.79
N LEU A 135 -2.00 6.24 -32.60
CA LEU A 135 -2.62 6.76 -33.81
C LEU A 135 -2.32 5.89 -35.04
N GLU A 136 -1.20 5.18 -35.06
CA GLU A 136 -0.81 4.30 -36.16
C GLU A 136 -1.56 2.96 -36.16
N ASN A 137 -2.11 2.54 -35.03
CA ASN A 137 -2.78 1.24 -34.86
C ASN A 137 -4.32 1.32 -34.96
N LYS A 138 -4.86 2.24 -35.76
CA LYS A 138 -6.31 2.41 -36.00
C LYS A 138 -6.68 2.11 -37.45
#